data_AF-A0A0J7Y9A6-F1
#
_entry.id   AF-A0A0J7Y9A6-F1
#
_cell.length_a   1.000
_cell.length_b   1.000
_cell.length_c   1.000
_cell.angle_alpha   90.00
_cell.angle_beta   90.00
_cell.angle_gamma   90.00
#
_symmetry.space_group_name_H-M   'P 1'
#
loop_
_entity.id
_entity.type
_entity.pdbx_description
1 polymer ?
#
loop_
_entity_poly.entity_id
_entity_poly.type
_entity_poly.pdbx_seq_one_letter_code
_entity_poly.pdbx_strand_id
1 'polypeptide(L)'
;MGILSNIFTWWDGATIGTSLWSARNGEQVGTDAQGNKYFRSKSAKVRTTEGYERRWVIYVGANDASNVPSEWHGWLHHSYDGVPESHLPAPRIWEVDYTPNATGTVSAYRPQGALERGGRRAAATGDYEAWSPDA
;
A
#
# COMPACT_ATOMS: atom_id res chain seq x y z
N MET A 1 16.13 6.08 -14.66
CA MET A 1 16.40 4.64 -14.51
C MET A 1 16.76 4.07 -15.86
N GLY A 2 17.93 3.43 -15.98
CA GLY A 2 18.39 2.86 -17.26
C GLY A 2 17.57 1.63 -17.65
N ILE A 3 17.35 1.43 -18.96
CA ILE A 3 16.52 0.34 -19.52
C ILE A 3 16.98 -1.06 -19.05
N LEU A 4 18.27 -1.22 -18.76
CA LEU A 4 18.85 -2.50 -18.31
C LEU A 4 18.75 -2.74 -16.80
N SER A 5 18.46 -1.71 -15.98
CA SER A 5 18.38 -1.85 -14.52
C SER A 5 17.29 -2.83 -14.10
N ASN A 6 16.13 -2.78 -14.77
CA ASN A 6 14.96 -3.59 -14.47
C ASN A 6 15.16 -5.10 -14.71
N ILE A 7 16.27 -5.51 -15.32
CA ILE A 7 16.68 -6.92 -15.42
C ILE A 7 17.18 -7.41 -14.06
N PHE A 8 17.94 -6.57 -13.36
CA PHE A 8 18.52 -6.90 -12.06
C PHE A 8 17.68 -6.43 -10.89
N THR A 9 16.77 -5.47 -11.11
CA THR A 9 15.83 -4.94 -10.10
C THR A 9 14.39 -5.27 -10.49
N TRP A 10 14.10 -6.55 -10.76
CA TRP A 10 12.76 -6.99 -11.19
C TRP A 10 11.67 -6.78 -10.12
N TRP A 11 12.08 -6.60 -8.86
CA TRP A 11 11.22 -6.23 -7.74
C TRP A 11 10.97 -4.72 -7.63
N ASP A 12 11.61 -3.89 -8.45
CA ASP A 12 11.50 -2.43 -8.43
C ASP A 12 10.66 -1.96 -9.63
N GLY A 13 9.37 -1.77 -9.39
CA GLY A 13 8.38 -1.40 -10.40
C GLY A 13 8.13 -2.47 -11.47
N ALA A 14 7.77 -2.01 -12.67
CA ALA A 14 7.46 -2.90 -13.79
C ALA A 14 8.73 -3.37 -14.54
N THR A 15 8.81 -4.68 -14.77
CA THR A 15 9.77 -5.25 -15.73
C THR A 15 9.52 -4.69 -17.14
N ILE A 16 10.51 -4.82 -18.02
CA ILE A 16 10.40 -4.37 -19.43
C ILE A 16 9.20 -5.05 -20.12
N GLY A 17 9.01 -6.35 -19.89
CA GLY A 17 7.89 -7.11 -20.45
C GLY A 17 6.54 -6.60 -19.96
N THR A 18 6.40 -6.38 -18.65
CA THR A 18 5.18 -5.82 -18.05
C THR A 18 4.90 -4.40 -18.58
N SER A 19 5.92 -3.57 -18.74
CA SER A 19 5.78 -2.21 -19.26
C SER A 19 5.31 -2.20 -20.72
N LEU A 20 5.90 -3.04 -21.58
CA LEU A 20 5.48 -3.18 -22.98
C LEU A 20 4.06 -3.75 -23.10
N TRP A 21 3.74 -4.76 -22.30
CA TRP A 21 2.40 -5.36 -22.29
C TRP A 21 1.35 -4.35 -21.82
N SER A 22 1.65 -3.58 -20.76
CA SER A 22 0.75 -2.56 -20.21
C SER A 22 0.55 -1.42 -21.20
N ALA A 23 1.60 -0.96 -21.90
CA ALA A 23 1.46 0.08 -22.93
C ALA A 23 0.54 -0.35 -24.10
N ARG A 24 0.60 -1.63 -24.48
CA ARG A 24 -0.21 -2.17 -25.58
C ARG A 24 -1.65 -2.47 -25.15
N ASN A 25 -1.84 -3.08 -23.98
CA ASN A 25 -3.13 -3.68 -23.57
C ASN A 25 -3.83 -2.93 -22.43
N GLY A 26 -3.14 -2.03 -21.74
CA GLY A 26 -3.64 -1.29 -20.59
C GLY A 26 -3.97 0.17 -20.92
N GLU A 27 -5.08 0.64 -20.37
CA GLU A 27 -5.44 2.06 -20.30
C GLU A 27 -5.06 2.57 -18.90
N GLN A 28 -4.25 3.62 -18.84
CA GLN A 28 -3.90 4.27 -17.57
C GLN A 28 -5.11 5.07 -17.08
N VAL A 29 -5.63 4.73 -15.90
CA VAL A 29 -6.82 5.38 -15.33
C VAL A 29 -6.46 6.52 -14.38
N GLY A 30 -5.29 6.49 -13.77
CA GLY A 30 -4.87 7.49 -12.81
C GLY A 30 -3.52 7.19 -12.16
N THR A 31 -3.15 8.04 -11.22
CA THR A 31 -1.88 7.97 -10.49
C THR A 31 -2.12 8.45 -9.07
N ASP A 32 -1.57 7.76 -8.07
CA ASP A 32 -1.69 8.19 -6.68
C ASP A 32 -0.62 9.22 -6.29
N ALA A 33 -0.70 9.72 -5.05
CA ALA A 33 0.25 10.68 -4.50
C ALA A 33 1.70 10.15 -4.41
N GLN A 34 1.89 8.83 -4.36
CA GLN A 34 3.21 8.18 -4.35
C GLN A 34 3.78 7.97 -5.75
N GLY A 35 2.96 8.17 -6.78
CA GLY A 35 3.32 8.01 -8.18
C GLY A 35 3.01 6.62 -8.75
N ASN A 36 2.38 5.72 -7.98
CA ASN A 36 1.97 4.42 -8.52
C ASN A 36 0.90 4.66 -9.59
N LYS A 37 1.01 3.92 -10.69
CA LYS A 37 0.15 4.09 -11.87
C LYS A 37 -0.85 2.95 -11.96
N TYR A 38 -2.12 3.30 -12.11
CA TYR A 38 -3.22 2.34 -12.14
C TYR A 38 -3.70 2.15 -13.57
N PHE A 39 -3.96 0.90 -13.93
CA PHE A 39 -4.33 0.47 -15.27
C PHE A 39 -5.54 -0.45 -15.26
N ARG A 40 -6.37 -0.34 -16.30
CA ARG A 40 -7.42 -1.30 -16.63
C ARG A 40 -7.21 -1.86 -18.03
N SER A 41 -7.79 -3.00 -18.35
CA SER A 41 -7.64 -3.58 -19.69
C SER A 41 -8.46 -2.83 -20.73
N LYS A 42 -7.85 -2.51 -21.88
CA LYS A 42 -8.57 -1.93 -23.04
C LYS A 42 -9.56 -2.89 -23.67
N SER A 43 -9.37 -4.20 -23.51
CA SER A 43 -10.12 -5.21 -24.24
C SER A 43 -11.09 -5.93 -23.32
N ALA A 44 -12.38 -5.90 -23.67
CA ALA A 44 -13.41 -6.65 -22.96
C ALA A 44 -13.20 -8.19 -22.98
N LYS A 45 -12.28 -8.70 -23.82
CA LYS A 45 -11.90 -10.11 -23.86
C LYS A 45 -10.88 -10.48 -22.78
N VAL A 46 -10.15 -9.51 -22.24
CA VAL A 46 -9.14 -9.74 -21.19
C VAL A 46 -9.80 -9.51 -19.85
N ARG A 47 -10.39 -10.59 -19.33
CA ARG A 47 -11.06 -10.62 -18.03
C ARG A 47 -10.28 -11.49 -17.05
N THR A 48 -10.52 -11.29 -15.77
CA THR A 48 -10.10 -12.23 -14.73
C THR A 48 -10.85 -13.56 -14.92
N THR A 49 -10.38 -14.62 -14.26
CA THR A 49 -11.06 -15.93 -14.28
C THR A 49 -12.52 -15.83 -13.79
N GLU A 50 -12.79 -14.88 -12.90
CA GLU A 50 -14.09 -14.58 -12.32
C GLU A 50 -14.98 -13.69 -13.23
N GLY A 51 -14.47 -13.27 -14.39
CA GLY A 51 -15.20 -12.46 -15.36
C GLY A 51 -15.14 -10.96 -15.13
N TYR A 52 -14.37 -10.47 -14.15
CA TYR A 52 -14.15 -9.04 -13.94
C TYR A 52 -13.17 -8.45 -14.95
N GLU A 53 -13.29 -7.15 -15.21
CA GLU A 53 -12.26 -6.42 -15.97
C GLU A 53 -10.91 -6.56 -15.25
N ARG A 54 -9.83 -6.81 -16.00
CA ARG A 54 -8.51 -6.87 -15.36
C ARG A 54 -8.03 -5.47 -14.97
N ARG A 55 -7.82 -5.24 -13.67
CA ARG A 55 -7.19 -4.03 -13.09
C ARG A 55 -5.82 -4.38 -12.50
N TRP A 56 -4.84 -3.49 -12.63
CA TRP A 56 -3.51 -3.67 -12.05
C TRP A 56 -2.83 -2.34 -11.76
N VAL A 57 -1.77 -2.39 -10.95
CA VAL A 57 -0.94 -1.25 -10.58
C VAL A 57 0.50 -1.50 -11.01
N ILE A 58 1.20 -0.43 -11.41
CA ILE A 58 2.65 -0.40 -11.56
C ILE A 58 3.18 0.52 -10.47
N TYR A 59 3.93 -0.05 -9.53
CA TYR A 59 4.49 0.67 -8.40
C TYR A 59 5.66 1.57 -8.80
N VAL A 60 5.86 2.62 -8.01
CA VAL A 60 7.09 3.40 -7.98
C VAL A 60 7.94 2.89 -6.83
N GLY A 61 9.10 2.30 -7.14
CA GLY A 61 9.95 1.68 -6.13
C GLY A 61 9.66 0.19 -5.96
N ALA A 62 9.96 -0.31 -4.75
CA ALA A 62 9.77 -1.71 -4.40
C ALA A 62 8.31 -2.15 -4.58
N ASN A 63 8.12 -3.30 -5.23
CA ASN A 63 6.83 -3.95 -5.44
C ASN A 63 6.35 -4.55 -4.11
N ASP A 64 5.53 -3.81 -3.38
CA ASP A 64 4.79 -4.27 -2.20
C ASP A 64 3.30 -3.98 -2.40
N ALA A 65 2.46 -4.98 -2.14
CA ALA A 65 1.00 -4.82 -2.20
C ALA A 65 0.50 -3.79 -1.18
N SER A 66 1.23 -3.61 -0.08
CA SER A 66 0.86 -2.63 0.93
C SER A 66 0.99 -1.19 0.42
N ASN A 67 1.77 -0.93 -0.66
CA ASN A 67 2.01 0.39 -1.27
C ASN A 67 0.78 1.04 -1.93
N VAL A 68 -0.31 0.30 -2.08
CA VAL A 68 -1.57 0.85 -2.62
C VAL A 68 -2.30 1.59 -1.50
N PRO A 69 -2.59 2.90 -1.66
CA PRO A 69 -3.32 3.65 -0.66
C PRO A 69 -4.80 3.25 -0.63
N SER A 70 -5.49 3.57 0.46
CA SER A 70 -6.86 3.11 0.72
C SER A 70 -7.84 3.45 -0.39
N GLU A 71 -7.67 4.64 -0.98
CA GLU A 71 -8.50 5.13 -2.06
C GLU A 71 -8.34 4.28 -3.31
N TRP A 72 -7.14 3.81 -3.66
CA TRP A 72 -6.96 2.98 -4.85
C TRP A 72 -7.19 1.49 -4.58
N HIS A 73 -7.06 1.06 -3.33
CA HIS A 73 -7.24 -0.34 -2.93
C HIS A 73 -8.65 -0.85 -3.27
N GLY A 74 -9.69 -0.07 -2.93
CA GLY A 74 -11.08 -0.47 -3.24
C GLY A 74 -11.35 -0.59 -4.74
N TRP A 75 -10.84 0.34 -5.55
CA TRP A 75 -10.96 0.26 -7.01
C TRP A 75 -10.21 -0.93 -7.59
N LEU A 76 -8.98 -1.18 -7.14
CA LEU A 76 -8.15 -2.28 -7.62
C LEU A 76 -8.79 -3.64 -7.33
N HIS A 77 -9.46 -3.76 -6.19
CA HIS A 77 -10.14 -4.98 -5.73
C HIS A 77 -11.62 -5.05 -6.09
N HIS A 78 -12.09 -4.26 -7.06
CA HIS A 78 -13.48 -4.29 -7.54
C HIS A 78 -14.54 -4.06 -6.45
N SER A 79 -14.19 -3.36 -5.36
CA SER A 79 -15.17 -2.98 -4.34
C SER A 79 -16.17 -1.94 -4.84
N TYR A 80 -15.79 -1.18 -5.87
CA TYR A 80 -16.65 -0.24 -6.58
C TYR A 80 -16.13 0.00 -8.01
N ASP A 81 -16.98 0.60 -8.84
CA ASP A 81 -16.74 0.75 -10.28
C ASP A 81 -15.97 2.02 -10.66
N GLY A 82 -16.19 3.11 -9.91
CA GLY A 82 -15.61 4.42 -10.21
C GLY A 82 -14.14 4.54 -9.79
N VAL A 83 -13.39 5.41 -10.46
CA VAL A 83 -12.04 5.78 -10.00
C VAL A 83 -12.15 6.57 -8.67
N PRO A 84 -11.11 6.55 -7.83
CA PRO A 84 -11.18 7.17 -6.51
C PRO A 84 -11.64 8.63 -6.52
N GLU A 85 -11.12 9.42 -7.47
CA GLU A 85 -11.45 10.84 -7.65
C GLU A 85 -12.94 11.10 -7.95
N SER A 86 -13.64 10.16 -8.60
CA SER A 86 -15.05 10.33 -8.97
C SER A 86 -16.02 9.67 -7.99
N HIS A 87 -15.54 8.77 -7.14
CA HIS A 87 -16.39 7.94 -6.29
C HIS A 87 -16.28 8.27 -4.80
N LEU A 88 -15.11 8.69 -4.32
CA LEU A 88 -14.87 8.84 -2.88
C LEU A 88 -15.33 10.20 -2.35
N PRO A 89 -15.84 10.24 -1.10
CA PRO A 89 -16.11 11.49 -0.42
C PRO A 89 -14.80 12.23 -0.13
N ALA A 90 -14.90 13.53 0.17
CA ALA A 90 -13.77 14.30 0.63
C ALA A 90 -13.16 13.71 1.92
N PRO A 91 -11.83 13.76 2.08
CA PRO A 91 -11.16 13.26 3.28
C PRO A 91 -11.71 13.91 4.54
N ARG A 92 -11.81 13.12 5.61
CA ARG A 92 -12.30 13.60 6.91
C ARG A 92 -11.15 14.07 7.78
N ILE A 93 -11.43 14.99 8.71
CA ILE A 93 -10.43 15.62 9.58
C ILE A 93 -9.63 14.64 10.48
N TRP A 94 -10.14 13.44 10.69
CA TRP A 94 -9.54 12.41 11.54
C TRP A 94 -8.85 11.32 10.75
N GLU A 95 -8.96 11.35 9.41
CA GLU A 95 -8.29 10.38 8.56
C GLU A 95 -6.78 10.65 8.58
N VAL A 96 -6.03 9.56 8.66
CA VAL A 96 -4.56 9.60 8.66
C VAL A 96 -4.11 9.35 7.23
N ASP A 97 -3.05 10.05 6.83
CA ASP A 97 -2.42 9.82 5.54
C ASP A 97 -1.95 8.38 5.40
N TYR A 98 -1.97 7.90 4.17
CA TYR A 98 -1.53 6.55 3.85
C TYR A 98 -0.06 6.30 4.23
N THR A 99 0.19 5.20 4.95
CA THR A 99 1.53 4.71 5.29
C THR A 99 1.67 3.23 4.91
N PRO A 100 2.73 2.86 4.14
CA PRO A 100 3.01 1.46 3.84
C PRO A 100 3.29 0.59 5.06
N ASN A 101 3.21 -0.73 4.87
CA ASN A 101 3.51 -1.68 5.92
C ASN A 101 4.98 -1.60 6.35
N ALA A 102 5.22 -1.17 7.58
CA ALA A 102 6.55 -1.03 8.17
C ALA A 102 7.09 -2.32 8.80
N THR A 103 6.44 -3.47 8.60
CA THR A 103 6.88 -4.75 9.19
C THR A 103 8.31 -5.08 8.76
N GLY A 104 9.16 -5.46 9.71
CA GLY A 104 10.56 -5.80 9.45
C GLY A 104 11.50 -4.59 9.27
N THR A 105 10.99 -3.35 9.36
CA THR A 105 11.81 -2.14 9.32
C THR A 105 12.01 -1.54 10.72
N VAL A 106 12.86 -0.52 10.83
CA VAL A 106 13.08 0.24 12.07
C VAL A 106 11.81 0.99 12.51
N SER A 107 10.91 1.32 11.58
CA SER A 107 9.66 2.02 11.85
C SER A 107 8.49 1.09 12.18
N ALA A 108 8.72 -0.22 12.34
CA ALA A 108 7.69 -1.17 12.71
C ALA A 108 6.99 -0.76 14.02
N TYR A 109 5.66 -0.90 14.07
CA TYR A 109 4.91 -0.70 15.29
C TYR A 109 5.37 -1.68 16.38
N ARG A 110 5.58 -1.16 17.59
CA ARG A 110 5.93 -1.95 18.77
C ARG A 110 4.89 -1.73 19.87
N PRO A 111 4.26 -2.78 20.41
CA PRO A 111 3.29 -2.62 21.49
C PRO A 111 3.95 -2.06 22.76
N GLN A 112 3.14 -1.50 23.65
CA GLN A 112 3.64 -1.00 24.93
C GLN A 112 4.25 -2.15 25.75
N GLY A 113 5.41 -1.92 26.37
CA GLY A 113 6.14 -2.95 27.10
C GLY A 113 7.04 -3.86 26.25
N ALA A 114 7.03 -3.73 24.92
CA ALA A 114 8.01 -4.42 24.08
C ALA A 114 9.43 -3.94 24.44
N LEU A 115 10.35 -4.88 24.70
CA LEU A 115 11.74 -4.58 25.08
C LEU A 115 12.42 -3.67 24.04
N GLU A 116 12.21 -3.99 22.77
CA GLU A 116 12.78 -3.27 21.64
C GLU A 116 12.24 -1.84 21.44
N ARG A 117 11.15 -1.46 22.15
CA ARG A 117 10.61 -0.08 22.16
C ARG A 117 11.35 0.82 23.16
N GLY A 118 12.33 0.30 23.90
CA GLY A 118 13.06 1.05 24.93
C GLY A 118 12.56 0.78 26.35
N GLY A 119 12.03 -0.42 26.63
CA GLY A 119 11.99 -0.99 27.98
C GLY A 119 11.03 -0.35 29.00
N ARG A 120 10.20 0.64 28.63
CA ARG A 120 9.13 1.12 29.51
C ARG A 120 8.02 0.07 29.57
N ARG A 121 8.03 -0.73 30.64
CA ARG A 121 6.95 -1.66 30.99
C ARG A 121 5.63 -0.90 31.00
N ALA A 122 4.56 -1.49 30.46
CA ALA A 122 3.23 -0.96 30.70
C ALA A 122 3.00 -0.87 32.22
N ALA A 123 2.43 0.24 32.71
CA ALA A 123 2.03 0.33 34.10
C ALA A 123 1.13 -0.86 34.42
N ALA A 124 1.31 -1.49 35.59
CA ALA A 124 0.42 -2.55 36.01
C ALA A 124 -1.00 -1.96 36.10
N THR A 125 -1.99 -2.62 35.50
CA THR A 125 -3.41 -2.21 35.59
C THR A 125 -4.03 -2.48 36.95
N GLY A 126 -3.26 -2.92 37.94
CA GLY A 126 -3.75 -3.10 39.30
C GLY A 126 -3.73 -1.77 40.03
N ASP A 127 -4.74 -1.52 40.86
CA ASP A 127 -4.82 -0.35 41.76
C ASP A 127 -3.75 -0.36 42.86
N TYR A 128 -2.88 -1.38 42.86
CA TYR A 128 -1.82 -1.53 43.83
C TYR A 128 -0.62 -0.67 43.46
N GLU A 129 -0.35 0.33 44.29
CA GLU A 129 0.93 1.03 44.33
C GLU A 129 1.84 0.37 45.37
N ALA A 130 3.03 -0.03 44.92
CA ALA A 130 4.03 -0.59 45.82
C ALA A 130 4.55 0.50 46.76
N TRP A 131 4.59 0.21 48.06
CA TRP A 131 5.15 1.12 49.05
C TRP A 131 6.67 1.28 48.83
N SER A 132 7.14 2.52 48.72
CA SER A 132 8.56 2.88 48.65
C SER A 132 8.98 3.60 49.94
N PRO A 133 9.82 2.98 50.79
CA PRO A 133 10.21 3.55 52.08
C PRO A 133 10.89 4.91 52.01
N ASP A 134 11.55 5.20 50.88
CA ASP A 134 12.41 6.36 50.68
C ASP A 134 11.89 7.34 49.59
N ALA A 135 10.60 7.24 49.21
CA ALA A 135 9.99 8.11 48.20
C ALA A 135 9.56 9.48 48.76
#